data_AF-A0A357NEL5-F1
#
_entry.id   AF-A0A357NEL5-F1
#
_cell.length_a   1.000
_cell.length_b   1.000
_cell.length_c   1.000
_cell.angle_alpha   90.00
_cell.angle_beta   90.00
_cell.angle_gamma   90.00
#
_symmetry.space_group_name_H-M   'P 1'
#
loop_
_entity.id
_entity.type
_entity.pdbx_description
1 polymer ?
#
loop_
_entity_poly.entity_id
_entity_poly.type
_entity_poly.pdbx_seq_one_letter_code
_entity_poly.pdbx_strand_id
1 'polypeptide(L)' 'MSKVSNIMPANALAAQSLINKKVEVLSDEGELITGTVTGITLGNNETKLVISYEKDGTATNIIVSVGQVKKLVS' A
#
# COMPACT_ATOMS: atom_id res chain seq x y z
N MET A 1 -20.79 -14.05 24.60
CA MET A 1 -20.79 -13.24 23.37
C MET A 1 -19.35 -12.87 23.07
N SER A 2 -18.75 -13.46 22.04
CA SER A 2 -17.38 -13.09 21.64
C SER A 2 -17.41 -11.64 21.16
N LYS A 3 -16.70 -10.77 21.86
CA LYS A 3 -16.47 -9.39 21.45
C LYS A 3 -15.67 -9.51 20.15
N VAL A 4 -16.31 -9.31 19.00
CA VAL A 4 -15.60 -9.17 17.73
C VAL A 4 -14.90 -7.83 17.83
N SER A 5 -13.70 -7.83 18.42
CA SER A 5 -12.80 -6.71 18.27
C SER A 5 -12.46 -6.66 16.80
N ASN A 6 -13.12 -5.77 16.07
CA ASN A 6 -12.63 -5.30 14.77
C ASN A 6 -11.31 -4.57 15.08
N ILE A 7 -10.26 -5.36 15.26
CA ILE A 7 -8.90 -4.84 15.41
C ILE A 7 -8.57 -4.33 14.02
N MET A 8 -8.85 -3.06 13.76
CA MET A 8 -8.16 -2.36 12.69
C MET A 8 -6.66 -2.54 12.99
N PRO A 9 -5.87 -3.10 12.05
CA PRO A 9 -4.44 -3.18 12.27
C PRO A 9 -3.91 -1.77 12.51
N ALA A 10 -2.93 -1.63 13.41
CA ALA A 10 -2.40 -0.34 13.88
C ALA A 10 -1.98 0.61 12.74
N ASN A 11 -1.80 0.09 11.52
CA ASN A 11 -1.27 0.79 10.36
C ASN A 11 -2.38 1.19 9.36
N ALA A 12 -3.64 0.85 9.61
CA ALA A 12 -4.76 1.11 8.70
C ALA A 12 -5.07 2.61 8.51
N LEU A 13 -4.88 3.43 9.55
CA LEU A 13 -5.11 4.87 9.47
C LEU A 13 -4.05 5.59 8.65
N ALA A 14 -2.78 5.21 8.83
CA ALA A 14 -1.67 5.72 8.01
C ALA A 14 -1.81 5.30 6.55
N ALA A 15 -2.28 4.08 6.29
CA ALA A 15 -2.50 3.61 4.93
C ALA A 15 -3.65 4.36 4.22
N GLN A 16 -4.71 4.73 4.96
CA GLN A 16 -5.82 5.52 4.41
C GLN A 16 -5.40 6.92 3.95
N SER A 17 -4.50 7.59 4.68
CA SER A 17 -4.03 8.93 4.29
C SER A 17 -3.18 8.93 3.00
N LEU A 18 -2.69 7.76 2.59
CA LEU A 18 -1.92 7.57 1.37
C LEU A 18 -2.79 7.29 0.14
N ILE A 19 -4.09 6.97 0.29
CA ILE A 19 -4.97 6.71 -0.86
C ILE A 19 -5.02 7.94 -1.76
N ASN A 20 -4.95 7.73 -3.08
CA ASN A 20 -4.84 8.74 -4.13
C ASN A 20 -3.55 9.59 -4.07
N LYS A 21 -2.59 9.25 -3.21
CA LYS A 21 -1.26 9.86 -3.23
C LYS A 21 -0.34 9.07 -4.13
N LYS A 22 0.56 9.79 -4.80
CA LYS A 22 1.68 9.20 -5.51
C LYS A 22 2.80 8.94 -4.51
N VAL A 23 3.35 7.74 -4.52
CA VAL A 23 4.34 7.24 -3.58
C VAL A 23 5.44 6.53 -4.32
N GLU A 24 6.64 6.58 -3.76
CA GLU A 24 7.75 5.73 -4.16
C GLU A 24 7.90 4.61 -3.12
N VAL A 25 7.90 3.37 -3.58
CA VAL A 25 7.97 2.17 -2.74
C VAL A 25 9.10 1.26 -3.19
N LEU A 26 9.65 0.50 -2.25
CA LEU A 26 10.63 -0.55 -2.55
C LEU A 26 9.91 -1.90 -2.59
N SER A 27 9.87 -2.55 -3.75
CA SER A 27 9.28 -3.88 -3.90
C SER A 27 10.08 -4.94 -3.13
N ASP A 28 9.49 -6.12 -2.95
CA ASP A 28 10.18 -7.27 -2.33
C ASP A 28 11.39 -7.75 -3.17
N GLU A 29 11.41 -7.41 -4.46
CA GLU A 29 12.53 -7.68 -5.38
C GLU A 29 13.65 -6.61 -5.29
N GLY A 30 13.46 -5.58 -4.45
CA GLY A 30 14.40 -4.48 -4.30
C GLY A 30 14.30 -3.41 -5.40
N GLU A 31 13.22 -3.41 -6.17
CA GLU A 31 12.97 -2.41 -7.22
C GLU A 31 12.24 -1.19 -6.63
N LEU A 32 12.70 0.02 -6.99
CA LEU A 32 11.99 1.25 -6.63
C LEU A 32 10.87 1.51 -7.64
N ILE A 33 9.64 1.37 -7.19
CA ILE A 33 8.44 1.58 -8.00
C ILE A 33 7.79 2.88 -7.55
N THR A 34 7.53 3.76 -8.52
CA THR A 34 6.72 4.97 -8.28
C THR A 34 5.34 4.79 -8.87
N GLY A 35 4.31 4.91 -8.04
CA GLY A 35 2.93 4.72 -8.45
C GLY A 35 1.95 5.46 -7.56
N THR A 36 0.67 5.36 -7.89
CA THR A 36 -0.42 5.95 -7.13
C THR A 36 -1.08 4.89 -6.26
N VAL A 37 -1.26 5.18 -4.97
CA VAL A 37 -2.03 4.28 -4.10
C VAL A 37 -3.50 4.33 -4.52
N THR A 38 -4.00 3.23 -5.05
CA THR A 38 -5.41 3.10 -5.49
C THR A 38 -6.29 2.48 -4.42
N GLY A 39 -5.70 1.80 -3.43
CA GLY A 39 -6.45 1.21 -2.34
C GLY A 39 -5.58 0.58 -1.26
N ILE A 40 -6.27 -0.09 -0.34
CA ILE A 40 -5.70 -0.79 0.80
C ILE A 40 -6.35 -2.16 0.90
N THR A 41 -5.54 -3.15 1.23
CA THR A 41 -5.98 -4.53 1.45
C THR A 41 -5.38 -5.08 2.73
N LEU A 42 -5.96 -6.16 3.26
CA LEU A 42 -5.44 -6.87 4.41
C LEU A 42 -4.82 -8.18 3.92
N GLY A 43 -3.54 -8.38 4.21
CA GLY A 43 -2.83 -9.61 3.88
C GLY A 43 -1.97 -10.03 5.07
N ASN A 44 -2.03 -11.30 5.47
CA ASN A 44 -1.26 -11.85 6.59
C ASN A 44 -1.46 -11.08 7.92
N ASN A 45 -2.68 -10.64 8.22
CA ASN A 45 -3.00 -9.77 9.37
C ASN A 45 -2.34 -8.39 9.36
N GLU A 46 -1.79 -7.95 8.23
CA GLU A 46 -1.20 -6.63 8.06
C GLU A 46 -1.94 -5.80 7.00
N THR A 47 -1.98 -4.48 7.22
CA THR A 47 -2.45 -3.55 6.19
C THR A 47 -1.41 -3.43 5.09
N LYS A 48 -1.83 -3.69 3.85
CA LYS A 48 -1.04 -3.51 2.64
C LYS A 48 -1.67 -2.45 1.74
N LEU A 49 -0.83 -1.75 0.98
CA LEU A 49 -1.20 -0.74 0.00
C LEU A 49 -1.27 -1.39 -1.37
N VAL A 50 -2.30 -1.04 -2.13
CA VAL A 50 -2.40 -1.35 -3.56
C VAL A 50 -1.93 -0.13 -4.33
N ILE A 51 -0.86 -0.29 -5.09
CA ILE A 51 -0.22 0.77 -5.84
C ILE A 51 -0.34 0.47 -7.31
N SER A 52 -0.98 1.38 -8.04
CA SER A 52 -1.07 1.34 -9.49
C SER A 52 0.08 2.12 -10.11
N TYR A 53 0.80 1.50 -11.02
CA TYR A 53 1.94 2.08 -11.73
C TYR A 53 1.93 1.58 -13.18
N GLU A 54 2.60 2.31 -14.06
CA GLU A 54 2.75 1.88 -15.45
C GLU A 54 4.04 1.09 -15.60
N LYS A 55 3.94 -0.11 -16.17
CA LYS A 55 5.09 -0.94 -16.55
C LYS A 55 4.96 -1.26 -18.03
N ASP A 56 5.93 -0.83 -18.83
CA ASP A 56 5.97 -1.08 -20.27
C ASP A 56 4.68 -0.63 -21.02
N GLY A 57 4.12 0.51 -20.63
CA GLY A 57 2.86 1.04 -21.20
C GLY A 57 1.59 0.32 -20.73
N THR A 58 1.70 -0.60 -19.77
CA THR A 58 0.57 -1.34 -19.19
C THR A 58 0.34 -0.92 -17.74
N ALA A 59 -0.89 -0.52 -17.43
CA ALA A 59 -1.29 -0.25 -16.05
C ALA A 59 -1.24 -1.54 -15.23
N THR A 60 -0.31 -1.57 -14.27
CA THR A 60 -0.04 -2.71 -13.40
C THR A 60 -0.29 -2.31 -11.95
N ASN A 61 -0.65 -3.28 -11.11
CA ASN A 61 -0.85 -3.06 -9.68
C ASN A 61 0.13 -3.93 -8.89
N ILE A 62 0.74 -3.35 -7.85
CA ILE A 62 1.54 -4.07 -6.88
C ILE A 62 0.95 -3.90 -5.48
N ILE A 63 1.09 -4.93 -4.66
CA ILE A 63 0.67 -4.90 -3.25
C ILE A 63 1.94 -4.85 -2.40
N VAL A 64 2.09 -3.79 -1.61
CA VAL A 64 3.25 -3.60 -0.73
C VAL A 64 2.80 -3.30 0.69
N SER A 65 3.62 -3.62 1.68
CA SER A 65 3.39 -3.22 3.06
C SER A 65 3.57 -1.72 3.23
N VAL A 66 2.84 -1.11 4.17
CA VAL A 66 2.94 0.36 4.43
C VAL A 66 4.38 0.80 4.73
N GLY A 67 5.16 -0.05 5.41
CA GLY A 67 6.57 0.21 5.73
C GLY A 67 7.52 0.20 4.53
N GLN A 68 7.08 -0.26 3.35
CA GLN A 68 7.89 -0.23 2.12
C GLN A 68 7.80 1.13 1.40
N VAL A 69 6.93 2.03 1.83
CA VAL A 69 6.84 3.38 1.30
C VAL A 69 8.05 4.19 1.75
N LYS A 70 8.86 4.64 0.78
CA LYS A 70 10.07 5.44 1.03
C LYS A 70 9.73 6.92 1.16
N LYS A 71 8.89 7.44 0.26
CA LYS A 71 8.50 8.86 0.25
C LYS A 71 7.20 9.08 -0.51
N LEU A 72 6.56 10.20 -0.20
CA LEU A 72 5.49 10.77 -1.01
C LEU A 72 6.10 11.54 -2.18
N VAL A 73 5.51 11.38 -3.36
CA VAL A 73 5.88 12.10 -4.57
C VAL A 73 4.73 13.08 -4.85
N SER A 74 5.00 14.39 -4.82
CA SER A 74 4.01 15.42 -5.17
C SER A 74 3.96 15.65 -6.67
#